data_AF-A0A1Z8S244-F1
#
_entry.id   AF-A0A1Z8S244-F1
#
_cell.length_a   1.000
_cell.length_b   1.000
_cell.length_c   1.000
_cell.angle_alpha   90.00
_cell.angle_beta   90.00
_cell.angle_gamma   90.00
#
_symmetry.space_group_name_H-M   'P 1'
#
loop_
_entity.id
_entity.type
_entity.pdbx_description
1 polymer ?
#
loop_
_entity_poly.entity_id
_entity_poly.type
_entity_poly.pdbx_seq_one_letter_code
_entity_poly.pdbx_strand_id
1 'polypeptide(L)'
;MKREYDNKEIKENVTDFVGIEVERTPCHGMLTYFVVGVPKEEPVHFINKVLKHGDVEQIYFGANHSFKNWKDKWTAPMIHLIKECLNAKFHVTVDVDPVTVPQELKSFLSNARFSLTYAIVVPNIDKIKGTINIKLDDEDFEATNSGVWSTTIETIKVPNNYTDWNQYKKDKPV
;
A
#
# COMPACT_ATOMS: atom_id res chain seq x y z
N MET A 1 -4.68 -6.28 13.13
CA MET A 1 -6.05 -6.02 12.61
C MET A 1 -6.79 -7.35 12.55
N LYS A 2 -8.10 -7.39 12.85
CA LYS A 2 -8.96 -8.58 12.63
C LYS A 2 -9.32 -8.67 11.15
N ARG A 3 -9.10 -9.81 10.50
CA ARG A 3 -9.45 -10.05 9.08
C ARG A 3 -10.01 -11.45 8.90
N GLU A 4 -11.03 -11.58 8.04
CA GLU A 4 -11.59 -12.85 7.59
C GLU A 4 -10.84 -13.32 6.34
N TYR A 5 -10.44 -14.58 6.31
CA TYR A 5 -9.67 -15.20 5.22
C TYR A 5 -10.51 -16.22 4.43
N ASP A 6 -9.96 -16.78 3.36
CA ASP A 6 -10.66 -17.70 2.45
C ASP A 6 -11.26 -18.94 3.15
N ASN A 7 -10.60 -19.39 4.21
CA ASN A 7 -11.04 -20.48 5.08
C ASN A 7 -12.13 -20.09 6.10
N LYS A 8 -12.66 -18.86 6.02
CA LYS A 8 -13.64 -18.26 6.94
C LYS A 8 -13.15 -18.08 8.38
N GLU A 9 -11.85 -18.25 8.62
CA GLU A 9 -11.26 -17.96 9.92
C GLU A 9 -11.05 -16.45 10.06
N ILE A 10 -11.40 -15.93 11.22
CA ILE A 10 -11.03 -14.57 11.61
C ILE A 10 -9.72 -14.66 12.38
N LYS A 11 -8.64 -14.14 11.80
CA LYS A 11 -7.34 -14.07 12.47
C LYS A 11 -6.98 -12.65 12.86
N GLU A 12 -6.19 -12.56 13.91
CA GLU A 12 -5.51 -11.34 14.33
C GLU A 12 -4.01 -11.50 14.16
N ASN A 13 -3.31 -10.38 13.94
CA ASN A 13 -1.85 -10.31 13.94
C ASN A 13 -1.14 -11.20 12.90
N VAL A 14 -1.82 -11.53 11.80
CA VAL A 14 -1.20 -12.13 10.62
C VAL A 14 -0.18 -11.15 10.06
N THR A 15 1.08 -11.60 9.93
CA THR A 15 2.20 -10.77 9.47
C THR A 15 2.33 -10.76 7.96
N ASP A 16 1.98 -11.86 7.29
CA ASP A 16 2.00 -11.97 5.83
C ASP A 16 0.80 -12.78 5.33
N PHE A 17 0.32 -12.46 4.14
CA PHE A 17 -0.74 -13.21 3.47
C PHE A 17 -0.68 -13.02 1.96
N VAL A 18 -1.29 -13.93 1.21
CA VAL A 18 -1.32 -13.91 -0.25
C VAL A 18 -2.75 -13.80 -0.73
N GLY A 19 -2.98 -12.98 -1.75
CA GLY A 19 -4.31 -12.73 -2.29
C GLY A 19 -4.24 -12.04 -3.64
N ILE A 20 -5.41 -11.76 -4.23
CA ILE A 20 -5.49 -10.91 -5.42
C ILE A 20 -5.60 -9.46 -4.96
N GLU A 21 -4.80 -8.56 -5.54
CA GLU A 21 -4.95 -7.11 -5.29
C GLU A 21 -6.30 -6.62 -5.83
N VAL A 22 -7.17 -6.18 -4.93
CA VAL A 22 -8.55 -5.78 -5.26
C VAL A 22 -8.75 -4.28 -5.28
N GLU A 23 -7.80 -3.50 -4.74
CA GLU A 23 -7.85 -2.05 -4.80
C GLU A 23 -7.65 -1.53 -6.22
N ARG A 24 -8.25 -0.38 -6.51
CA ARG A 24 -8.25 0.26 -7.84
C ARG A 24 -6.92 0.97 -8.10
N THR A 25 -5.84 0.18 -8.10
CA THR A 25 -4.44 0.61 -8.30
C THR A 25 -3.90 0.04 -9.62
N PRO A 26 -2.70 0.46 -10.08
CA PRO A 26 -2.06 -0.13 -11.24
C PRO A 26 -1.81 -1.65 -11.14
N CYS A 27 -1.80 -2.21 -9.93
CA CYS A 27 -1.59 -3.65 -9.70
C CYS A 27 -2.90 -4.43 -9.52
N HIS A 28 -4.06 -3.82 -9.76
CA HIS A 28 -5.36 -4.48 -9.64
C HIS A 28 -5.40 -5.80 -10.42
N GLY A 29 -5.80 -6.89 -9.75
CA GLY A 29 -5.93 -8.22 -10.33
C GLY A 29 -4.65 -9.07 -10.30
N MET A 30 -3.51 -8.51 -9.87
CA MET A 30 -2.26 -9.26 -9.70
C MET A 30 -2.34 -10.22 -8.51
N LEU A 31 -1.64 -11.36 -8.60
CA LEU A 31 -1.37 -12.18 -7.42
C LEU A 31 -0.32 -11.48 -6.55
N THR A 32 -0.69 -11.19 -5.30
CA THR A 32 0.03 -10.26 -4.44
C THR A 32 0.41 -10.91 -3.11
N TYR A 33 1.66 -10.73 -2.72
CA TYR A 33 2.16 -11.03 -1.39
C TYR A 33 2.08 -9.77 -0.52
N PHE A 34 1.17 -9.78 0.45
CA PHE A 34 0.92 -8.67 1.37
C PHE A 34 1.75 -8.80 2.65
N VAL A 35 2.42 -7.72 3.02
CA VAL A 35 3.34 -7.67 4.15
C VAL A 35 2.84 -6.67 5.19
N VAL A 36 2.68 -7.14 6.42
CA VAL A 36 2.31 -6.35 7.60
C VAL A 36 3.57 -6.11 8.45
N GLY A 37 4.04 -4.87 8.41
CA GLY A 37 5.23 -4.43 9.13
C GLY A 37 6.50 -4.54 8.31
N VAL A 38 7.65 -4.39 8.98
CA VAL A 38 8.97 -4.45 8.34
C VAL A 38 9.48 -5.88 8.44
N PRO A 39 9.75 -6.57 7.31
CA PRO A 39 10.39 -7.87 7.32
C PRO A 39 11.74 -7.82 8.05
N LYS A 40 12.01 -8.85 8.86
CA LYS A 40 13.26 -8.95 9.63
C LYS A 40 14.33 -9.80 8.94
N GLU A 41 13.93 -10.53 7.92
CA GLU A 41 14.79 -11.42 7.16
C GLU A 41 15.55 -10.65 6.07
N GLU A 42 16.73 -11.14 5.70
CA GLU A 42 17.52 -10.56 4.60
C GLU A 42 16.74 -10.63 3.27
N PRO A 43 16.93 -9.67 2.35
CA PRO A 43 16.14 -9.60 1.11
C PRO A 43 16.12 -10.89 0.29
N VAL A 44 17.24 -11.61 0.21
CA VAL A 44 17.30 -12.90 -0.50
C VAL A 44 16.39 -13.95 0.13
N HIS A 45 16.29 -14.00 1.45
CA HIS A 45 15.41 -14.93 2.16
C HIS A 45 13.96 -14.52 2.00
N PHE A 46 13.67 -13.22 2.09
CA PHE A 46 12.33 -12.68 1.85
C PHE A 46 11.84 -13.02 0.44
N ILE A 47 12.65 -12.75 -0.60
CA ILE A 47 12.28 -13.04 -1.99
C ILE A 47 12.06 -14.55 -2.19
N ASN A 48 12.93 -15.40 -1.65
CA ASN A 48 12.76 -16.85 -1.70
C ASN A 48 11.50 -17.33 -0.96
N LYS A 49 11.09 -16.63 0.11
CA LYS A 49 9.82 -16.90 0.80
C LYS A 49 8.65 -16.55 -0.11
N VAL A 50 8.62 -15.35 -0.69
CA VAL A 50 7.57 -14.91 -1.62
C VAL A 50 7.39 -15.89 -2.78
N LEU A 51 8.49 -16.32 -3.40
CA LEU A 51 8.49 -17.25 -4.55
C LEU A 51 7.90 -18.64 -4.24
N LYS A 52 7.75 -19.02 -2.97
CA LYS A 52 7.11 -20.30 -2.58
C LYS A 52 5.59 -20.26 -2.70
N HIS A 53 4.99 -19.08 -2.89
CA HIS A 53 3.54 -18.88 -2.89
C HIS A 53 2.93 -18.74 -4.29
N GLY A 54 3.59 -19.30 -5.30
CA GLY A 54 3.12 -19.33 -6.68
C GLY A 54 3.68 -18.19 -7.52
N ASP A 55 2.99 -17.87 -8.62
CA ASP A 55 3.38 -16.83 -9.57
C ASP A 55 3.01 -15.44 -9.04
N VAL A 56 3.55 -15.08 -7.87
CA VAL A 56 3.36 -13.76 -7.28
C VAL A 56 3.94 -12.70 -8.22
N GLU A 57 3.13 -11.73 -8.59
CA GLU A 57 3.50 -10.64 -9.49
C GLU A 57 3.87 -9.37 -8.69
N GLN A 58 3.20 -9.17 -7.55
CA GLN A 58 3.31 -7.97 -6.72
C GLN A 58 3.69 -8.30 -5.27
N ILE A 59 4.49 -7.44 -4.67
CA ILE A 59 4.71 -7.37 -3.23
C ILE A 59 4.13 -6.05 -2.72
N TYR A 60 3.19 -6.13 -1.76
CA TYR A 60 2.53 -4.98 -1.16
C TYR A 60 3.01 -4.81 0.28
N PHE A 61 3.78 -3.76 0.53
CA PHE A 61 4.21 -3.38 1.86
C PHE A 61 3.27 -2.35 2.49
N GLY A 62 3.05 -2.45 3.80
CA GLY A 62 2.20 -1.50 4.53
C GLY A 62 0.79 -2.01 4.81
N ALA A 63 0.51 -3.28 4.48
CA ALA A 63 -0.81 -3.88 4.64
C ALA A 63 -1.35 -3.72 6.08
N ASN A 64 -2.67 -3.60 6.20
CA ASN A 64 -3.36 -3.34 7.48
C ASN A 64 -2.87 -2.06 8.18
N HIS A 65 -2.46 -1.04 7.43
CA HIS A 65 -1.90 0.23 7.91
C HIS A 65 -0.63 0.05 8.75
N SER A 66 0.18 -0.98 8.50
CA SER A 66 1.36 -1.28 9.32
C SER A 66 2.44 -0.21 9.26
N PHE A 67 2.42 0.61 8.21
CA PHE A 67 3.35 1.73 8.01
C PHE A 67 2.74 3.10 8.30
N LYS A 68 1.59 3.14 8.98
CA LYS A 68 1.11 4.38 9.57
C LYS A 68 2.14 4.90 10.57
N ASN A 69 2.46 6.19 10.48
CA ASN A 69 3.53 6.83 11.26
C ASN A 69 4.88 6.11 11.05
N TRP A 70 5.39 6.19 9.83
CA TRP A 70 6.69 5.63 9.45
C TRP A 70 7.76 6.02 10.47
N LYS A 71 8.66 5.09 10.79
CA LYS A 71 9.75 5.30 11.75
C LYS A 71 11.08 5.34 11.00
N ASP A 72 11.94 6.29 11.31
CA ASP A 72 13.23 6.47 10.64
C ASP A 72 14.08 5.19 10.58
N LYS A 73 14.03 4.39 11.66
CA LYS A 73 14.74 3.10 11.72
C LYS A 73 14.28 2.07 10.68
N TRP A 74 13.12 2.27 10.05
CA TRP A 74 12.60 1.44 8.97
C TRP A 74 13.14 1.84 7.60
N THR A 75 13.60 3.09 7.44
CA THR A 75 13.97 3.64 6.13
C THR A 75 15.05 2.82 5.44
N ALA A 76 16.26 2.75 6.01
CA ALA A 76 17.37 2.02 5.41
C ALA A 76 17.04 0.54 5.05
N PRO A 77 16.49 -0.30 5.97
CA PRO A 77 16.19 -1.68 5.64
C PRO A 77 15.08 -1.81 4.58
N MET A 78 14.04 -0.97 4.63
CA MET A 78 12.98 -0.99 3.63
C MET A 78 13.47 -0.56 2.25
N ILE A 79 14.28 0.50 2.15
CA ILE A 79 14.86 0.95 0.88
C ILE A 79 15.71 -0.16 0.24
N HIS A 80 16.53 -0.85 1.04
CA HIS A 80 17.31 -1.98 0.55
C HIS A 80 16.41 -3.12 0.06
N LEU A 81 15.41 -3.51 0.85
CA LEU A 81 14.48 -4.58 0.49
C LEU A 81 13.68 -4.28 -0.77
N ILE A 82 13.11 -3.07 -0.89
CA ILE A 82 12.35 -2.61 -2.04
C ILE A 82 13.21 -2.67 -3.30
N LYS A 83 14.46 -2.19 -3.22
CA LYS A 83 15.39 -2.24 -4.34
C LYS A 83 15.62 -3.67 -4.82
N GLU A 84 15.86 -4.62 -3.91
CA GLU A 84 16.06 -6.02 -4.29
C GLU A 84 14.79 -6.67 -4.85
N CYS A 85 13.61 -6.35 -4.31
CA CYS A 85 12.34 -6.81 -4.86
C CYS A 85 12.11 -6.30 -6.31
N LEU A 86 12.42 -5.03 -6.57
CA LEU A 86 12.35 -4.44 -7.91
C LEU A 86 13.39 -5.06 -8.87
N ASN A 87 14.61 -5.35 -8.37
CA ASN A 87 15.64 -6.05 -9.14
C ASN A 87 15.18 -7.46 -9.55
N ALA A 88 14.48 -8.15 -8.64
CA ALA A 88 13.82 -9.44 -8.86
C ALA A 88 12.55 -9.37 -9.73
N LYS A 89 12.24 -8.19 -10.30
CA LYS A 89 11.16 -7.94 -11.28
C LYS A 89 9.73 -8.00 -10.74
N PHE A 90 9.54 -8.01 -9.42
CA PHE A 90 8.21 -7.82 -8.84
C PHE A 90 7.69 -6.39 -9.07
N HIS A 91 6.38 -6.26 -9.18
CA HIS A 91 5.71 -5.00 -8.86
C HIS A 91 5.79 -4.77 -7.35
N VAL A 92 6.08 -3.54 -6.92
CA VAL A 92 6.21 -3.20 -5.51
C VAL A 92 5.33 -2.00 -5.20
N THR A 93 4.38 -2.21 -4.28
CA THR A 93 3.58 -1.12 -3.71
C THR A 93 4.02 -0.87 -2.27
N VAL A 94 4.14 0.42 -1.91
CA VAL A 94 4.36 0.84 -0.52
C VAL A 94 3.19 1.73 -0.10
N ASP A 95 2.38 1.24 0.83
CA ASP A 95 1.27 1.97 1.45
C ASP A 95 1.74 2.65 2.74
N VAL A 96 1.61 3.97 2.78
CA VAL A 96 2.12 4.83 3.85
C VAL A 96 1.18 5.98 4.16
N ASP A 97 1.32 6.50 5.38
CA ASP A 97 0.69 7.76 5.77
C ASP A 97 1.40 8.95 5.09
N PRO A 98 0.67 9.91 4.48
CA PRO A 98 1.26 11.01 3.72
C PRO A 98 2.18 11.93 4.51
N VAL A 99 2.04 12.00 5.84
CA VAL A 99 2.81 12.91 6.69
C VAL A 99 4.22 12.38 6.97
N THR A 100 4.38 11.05 6.98
CA THR A 100 5.61 10.41 7.47
C THR A 100 6.42 9.73 6.37
N VAL A 101 6.10 9.97 5.10
CA VAL A 101 6.76 9.28 3.99
C VAL A 101 8.23 9.70 3.87
N PRO A 102 9.19 8.77 3.96
CA PRO A 102 10.60 9.09 3.74
C PRO A 102 10.85 9.51 2.29
N GLN A 103 11.66 10.56 2.11
CA GLN A 103 11.98 11.12 0.79
C GLN A 103 12.66 10.09 -0.12
N GLU A 104 13.42 9.15 0.45
CA GLU A 104 14.12 8.09 -0.24
C GLU A 104 13.18 7.17 -1.04
N LEU A 105 11.93 6.96 -0.58
CA LEU A 105 10.95 6.18 -1.34
C LEU A 105 10.61 6.84 -2.67
N LYS A 106 10.62 8.18 -2.74
CA LYS A 106 10.32 8.91 -3.97
C LYS A 106 11.35 8.64 -5.07
N SER A 107 12.57 8.21 -4.72
CA SER A 107 13.59 7.83 -5.71
C SER A 107 13.16 6.68 -6.62
N PHE A 108 12.25 5.82 -6.16
CA PHE A 108 11.73 4.70 -6.93
C PHE A 108 10.57 5.06 -7.87
N LEU A 109 9.99 6.27 -7.79
CA LEU A 109 8.86 6.67 -8.63
C LEU A 109 9.18 6.72 -10.14
N SER A 110 10.47 6.74 -10.50
CA SER A 110 10.92 6.60 -11.90
C SER A 110 10.87 5.15 -12.42
N ASN A 111 10.67 4.16 -11.56
CA ASN A 111 10.57 2.76 -11.92
C ASN A 111 9.10 2.37 -12.17
N ALA A 112 8.79 1.91 -13.38
CA ALA A 112 7.43 1.53 -13.79
C ALA A 112 6.80 0.37 -12.98
N ARG A 113 7.60 -0.39 -12.21
CA ARG A 113 7.11 -1.45 -11.32
C ARG A 113 6.89 -0.99 -9.88
N PHE A 114 7.24 0.25 -9.56
CA PHE A 114 7.04 0.80 -8.23
C PHE A 114 5.77 1.65 -8.17
N SER A 115 5.03 1.55 -7.07
CA SER A 115 3.88 2.39 -6.78
C SER A 115 3.93 2.84 -5.32
N LEU A 116 3.65 4.12 -5.07
CA LEU A 116 3.51 4.68 -3.73
C LEU A 116 2.04 5.00 -3.48
N THR A 117 1.49 4.47 -2.41
CA THR A 117 0.10 4.71 -1.99
C THR A 117 0.11 5.60 -0.76
N TYR A 118 -0.58 6.74 -0.84
CA TYR A 118 -0.85 7.60 0.31
C TYR A 118 -2.22 7.24 0.91
N ALA A 119 -2.23 6.46 2.00
CA ALA A 119 -3.48 6.10 2.67
C ALA A 119 -3.98 7.24 3.58
N ILE A 120 -5.01 7.96 3.11
CA ILE A 120 -5.73 8.96 3.89
C ILE A 120 -6.90 8.29 4.61
N VAL A 121 -6.85 8.25 5.94
CA VAL A 121 -7.90 7.62 6.76
C VAL A 121 -9.01 8.63 7.07
N VAL A 122 -10.21 8.43 6.51
CA VAL A 122 -11.42 9.24 6.79
C VAL A 122 -12.49 8.37 7.46
N PRO A 123 -12.59 8.37 8.80
CA PRO A 123 -13.57 7.54 9.51
C PRO A 123 -15.01 7.96 9.22
N ASN A 124 -15.92 6.99 9.07
CA ASN A 124 -17.35 7.24 8.86
C ASN A 124 -17.68 8.15 7.66
N ILE A 125 -16.87 8.07 6.59
CA ILE A 125 -16.99 8.87 5.36
C ILE A 125 -18.40 8.91 4.74
N ASP A 126 -19.24 7.89 4.97
CA ASP A 126 -20.62 7.82 4.47
C ASP A 126 -21.65 8.57 5.32
N LYS A 127 -21.30 8.96 6.55
CA LYS A 127 -22.19 9.69 7.47
C LYS A 127 -22.03 11.21 7.39
N ILE A 128 -21.09 11.67 6.57
CA ILE A 128 -20.72 13.08 6.49
C ILE A 128 -21.74 13.81 5.63
N LYS A 129 -22.34 14.87 6.19
CA LYS A 129 -23.39 15.67 5.53
C LYS A 129 -22.85 16.96 4.89
N GLY A 130 -21.64 17.37 5.26
CA GLY A 130 -20.96 18.54 4.70
C GLY A 130 -20.00 18.16 3.58
N THR A 131 -19.41 19.17 2.94
CA THR A 131 -18.41 18.96 1.88
C THR A 131 -17.03 18.73 2.48
N ILE A 132 -16.34 17.68 2.01
CA ILE A 132 -14.92 17.47 2.27
C ILE A 132 -14.13 17.69 0.99
N ASN A 133 -13.09 18.50 1.07
CA ASN A 133 -12.13 18.71 0.00
C ASN A 133 -10.84 17.95 0.29
N ILE A 134 -10.27 17.35 -0.75
CA ILE A 134 -8.92 16.80 -0.75
C ILE A 134 -8.07 17.73 -1.61
N LYS A 135 -6.93 18.17 -1.06
CA LYS A 135 -5.99 19.07 -1.69
C LYS A 135 -4.63 18.40 -1.84
N LEU A 136 -4.05 18.48 -3.04
CA LEU A 136 -2.65 18.22 -3.29
C LEU A 136 -1.96 19.58 -3.37
N ASP A 137 -1.14 19.87 -2.36
CA ASP A 137 -0.54 21.18 -2.14
C ASP A 137 0.94 21.20 -2.52
N ASP A 138 1.50 22.40 -2.61
CA ASP A 138 2.95 22.60 -2.66
C ASP A 138 3.56 22.53 -1.25
N GLU A 139 4.87 22.33 -1.15
CA GLU A 139 5.57 22.29 0.15
C GLU A 139 5.69 23.68 0.79
N ASP A 140 5.68 24.73 -0.03
CA ASP A 140 5.55 26.13 0.35
C ASP A 140 5.00 26.94 -0.85
N PHE A 141 4.81 28.25 -0.70
CA PHE A 141 4.29 29.12 -1.76
C PHE A 141 5.21 29.12 -3.01
N GLU A 142 4.71 28.53 -4.11
CA GLU A 142 5.41 28.46 -5.42
C GLU A 142 6.80 27.79 -5.31
N ALA A 143 6.93 26.78 -4.44
CA ALA A 143 8.21 26.15 -4.16
C ALA A 143 8.58 25.06 -5.17
N THR A 144 7.68 24.11 -5.43
CA THR A 144 7.98 22.90 -6.21
C THR A 144 6.93 22.55 -7.26
N ASN A 145 5.68 23.00 -7.08
CA ASN A 145 4.56 22.68 -7.95
C ASN A 145 4.14 23.90 -8.77
N SER A 146 3.58 23.66 -9.96
CA SER A 146 3.02 24.73 -10.81
C SER A 146 1.70 25.32 -10.28
N GLY A 147 1.20 24.81 -9.16
CA GLY A 147 -0.10 25.13 -8.60
C GLY A 147 -0.58 24.03 -7.64
N VAL A 148 -1.85 24.10 -7.28
CA VAL A 148 -2.49 23.16 -6.36
C VAL A 148 -3.66 22.47 -7.04
N TRP A 149 -3.87 21.19 -6.74
CA TRP A 149 -5.03 20.44 -7.20
C TRP A 149 -5.99 20.27 -6.04
N SER A 150 -7.28 20.46 -6.28
CA SER A 150 -8.32 20.27 -5.27
C SER A 150 -9.54 19.59 -5.88
N THR A 151 -10.13 18.67 -5.13
CA THR A 151 -11.37 18.01 -5.51
C THR A 151 -12.23 17.76 -4.28
N THR A 152 -13.52 17.57 -4.46
CA THR A 152 -14.39 17.10 -3.39
C THR A 152 -14.30 15.58 -3.26
N ILE A 153 -14.64 15.06 -2.08
CA ILE A 153 -14.63 13.63 -1.81
C ILE A 153 -15.67 12.88 -2.66
N GLU A 154 -16.76 13.55 -3.05
CA GLU A 154 -17.81 12.98 -3.92
C GLU A 154 -17.28 12.64 -5.32
N THR A 155 -16.34 13.43 -5.85
CA THR A 155 -15.66 13.12 -7.13
C THR A 155 -14.83 11.84 -7.03
N ILE A 156 -14.33 11.51 -5.83
CA ILE A 156 -13.54 10.30 -5.58
C ILE A 156 -14.44 9.11 -5.27
N LYS A 157 -15.52 9.31 -4.49
CA LYS A 157 -16.49 8.28 -4.08
C LYS A 157 -17.43 7.85 -5.21
N VAL A 158 -16.85 7.45 -6.34
CA VAL A 158 -17.56 6.92 -7.50
C VAL A 158 -17.34 5.40 -7.62
N PRO A 159 -18.23 4.64 -8.28
CA PRO A 159 -18.15 3.18 -8.34
C PRO A 159 -16.81 2.64 -8.86
N ASN A 160 -16.18 3.33 -9.81
CA ASN A 160 -14.90 2.91 -10.40
C ASN A 160 -13.71 3.00 -9.43
N ASN A 161 -13.84 3.77 -8.35
CA ASN A 161 -12.81 3.94 -7.32
C ASN A 161 -13.14 3.15 -6.05
N TYR A 162 -14.21 2.35 -6.07
CA TYR A 162 -14.72 1.65 -4.89
C TYR A 162 -14.27 0.19 -4.87
N THR A 163 -13.82 -0.26 -3.70
CA THR A 163 -13.55 -1.66 -3.37
C THR A 163 -14.42 -2.06 -2.19
N ASP A 164 -15.25 -3.07 -2.40
CA ASP A 164 -16.16 -3.59 -1.39
C ASP A 164 -15.43 -4.58 -0.46
N TRP A 165 -15.81 -4.60 0.83
CA TRP A 165 -15.20 -5.48 1.82
C TRP A 165 -15.27 -6.97 1.47
N ASN A 166 -16.30 -7.41 0.74
CA ASN A 166 -16.42 -8.81 0.33
C ASN A 166 -15.32 -9.23 -0.66
N GLN A 167 -14.65 -8.29 -1.33
CA GLN A 167 -13.56 -8.59 -2.25
C GLN A 167 -12.29 -9.04 -1.51
N TYR A 168 -12.07 -8.60 -0.28
CA TYR A 168 -10.89 -8.94 0.54
C TYR A 168 -10.96 -10.34 1.20
N LYS A 169 -12.08 -11.06 1.09
CA LYS A 169 -12.31 -12.32 1.82
C LYS A 169 -11.64 -13.56 1.20
N LYS A 170 -10.87 -13.38 0.13
CA LYS A 170 -10.25 -14.48 -0.64
C LYS A 170 -8.77 -14.68 -0.33
N ASP A 171 -8.24 -13.95 0.65
CA ASP A 171 -6.84 -14.02 1.02
C ASP A 171 -6.51 -15.28 1.81
N LYS A 172 -5.26 -15.72 1.70
CA LYS A 172 -4.68 -16.88 2.37
C LYS A 172 -3.55 -16.45 3.29
N PRO A 173 -3.64 -16.67 4.61
CA PRO A 173 -2.52 -16.46 5.52
C PRO A 173 -1.31 -17.30 5.09
N VAL A 174 -0.10 -16.75 5.26
CA VAL A 174 1.19 -17.44 5.03
C VAL A 174 1.71 -18.04 6.32
#